data_AF-A0A3D5F100-F1
#
_entry.id   AF-A0A3D5F100-F1
#
_cell.length_a   1.000
_cell.length_b   1.000
_cell.length_c   1.000
_cell.angle_alpha   90.00
_cell.angle_beta   90.00
_cell.angle_gamma   90.00
#
_symmetry.space_group_name_H-M   'P 1'
#
loop_
_entity.id
_entity.type
_entity.pdbx_description
1 polymer ?
#
loop_
_entity_poly.entity_id
_entity_poly.type
_entity_poly.pdbx_seq_one_letter_code
_entity_poly.pdbx_strand_id
1 'polypeptide(L)'
;AAALVVLRNRPGQAGVSGDAISGDLPMLLLQVAAAANIDLVRQLVQAHACWRMKGLAVDLVIWNEDHAGYRQQLQDQVMGLISSGIGASLIDRPGGIFVRQAEQISSEDRILFQSVARAIITDSRGTLAEQLEPRH
;
A
#
# COMPACT_ATOMS: atom_id res chain seq x y z
N ALA A 1 -9.61 27.01 6.31
CA ALA A 1 -10.30 26.45 7.48
C ALA A 1 -10.79 25.04 7.14
N ALA A 2 -10.69 24.14 8.13
CA ALA A 2 -11.29 22.80 8.20
C ALA A 2 -10.75 21.70 7.24
N ALA A 3 -9.99 20.75 7.78
CA ALA A 3 -10.57 19.46 8.19
C ALA A 3 -9.52 18.62 8.95
N LEU A 4 -9.53 18.72 10.27
CA LEU A 4 -9.06 17.65 11.14
C LEU A 4 -10.03 16.48 10.97
N VAL A 5 -9.62 15.42 10.29
CA VAL A 5 -10.31 14.12 10.38
C VAL A 5 -9.39 13.17 11.12
N VAL A 6 -9.44 13.30 12.45
CA VAL A 6 -9.16 12.20 13.36
C VAL A 6 -10.40 11.31 13.31
N LEU A 7 -10.39 10.28 12.46
CA LEU A 7 -11.33 9.18 12.60
C LEU A 7 -10.69 8.14 13.51
N ARG A 8 -11.03 8.25 14.79
CA ARG A 8 -11.00 7.14 15.75
C ARG A 8 -11.77 5.97 15.12
N ASN A 9 -11.05 4.92 14.72
CA ASN A 9 -11.67 3.66 14.37
C ASN A 9 -12.37 3.12 15.63
N ARG A 10 -13.70 3.04 15.61
CA ARG A 10 -14.46 2.39 16.69
C ARG A 10 -14.34 0.88 16.46
N PRO A 11 -13.81 0.10 17.41
CA PRO A 11 -13.80 -1.36 17.29
C PRO A 11 -15.26 -1.84 17.30
N GLY A 12 -15.77 -2.30 16.15
CA GLY A 12 -17.18 -2.69 16.07
C GLY A 12 -17.80 -2.83 14.68
N GLN A 13 -17.12 -2.49 13.58
CA GLN A 13 -17.53 -2.94 12.25
C GLN A 13 -16.41 -3.80 11.64
N ALA A 14 -16.30 -4.99 12.22
CA ALA A 14 -15.60 -6.12 11.63
C ALA A 14 -16.40 -6.59 10.40
N GLY A 15 -16.12 -5.93 9.28
CA GLY A 15 -16.49 -6.35 7.94
C GLY A 15 -15.32 -6.10 6.99
N VAL A 16 -14.09 -6.31 7.46
CA VAL A 16 -12.92 -6.40 6.57
C VAL A 16 -13.03 -7.74 5.86
N SER A 17 -13.63 -7.71 4.67
CA SER A 17 -13.77 -8.86 3.78
C SER A 17 -12.40 -9.53 3.55
N GLY A 18 -12.27 -10.78 3.98
CA GLY A 18 -11.36 -11.82 3.45
C GLY A 18 -9.84 -11.65 3.58
N ASP A 19 -9.31 -10.43 3.64
CA ASP A 19 -7.90 -10.11 3.39
C ASP A 19 -7.33 -9.17 4.47
N ALA A 20 -7.47 -9.62 5.72
CA ALA A 20 -7.04 -9.02 6.99
C ALA A 20 -5.96 -7.92 6.94
N ILE A 21 -6.37 -6.67 6.68
CA ILE A 21 -5.53 -5.49 6.97
C ILE A 21 -5.80 -5.03 8.40
N SER A 22 -4.74 -4.61 9.10
CA SER A 22 -4.84 -4.21 10.49
C SER A 22 -5.63 -2.90 10.60
N GLY A 23 -6.73 -2.91 11.36
CA GLY A 23 -7.55 -1.72 11.59
C GLY A 23 -6.95 -0.71 12.58
N ASP A 24 -5.80 -1.02 13.19
CA ASP A 24 -5.17 -0.20 14.24
C ASP A 24 -3.92 0.56 13.75
N LEU A 25 -3.28 0.07 12.68
CA LEU A 25 -2.04 0.63 12.17
C LEU A 25 -2.28 1.66 11.06
N PRO A 26 -1.40 2.66 10.92
CA PRO A 26 -1.42 3.54 9.75
C PRO A 26 -1.23 2.71 8.47
N MET A 27 -2.06 2.96 7.47
CA MET A 27 -1.98 2.33 6.16
C MET A 27 -1.33 3.28 5.15
N LEU A 28 -0.34 2.80 4.40
CA LEU A 28 0.18 3.43 3.19
C LEU A 28 -0.30 2.63 1.99
N LEU A 29 -0.95 3.31 1.04
CA LEU A 29 -1.42 2.69 -0.19
C LEU A 29 -0.52 3.08 -1.37
N LEU A 30 -0.02 2.09 -2.09
CA LEU A 30 0.67 2.23 -3.37
C LEU A 30 -0.22 1.70 -4.49
N GLN A 31 -0.45 2.52 -5.51
CA GLN A 31 -1.08 2.15 -6.76
C GLN A 31 -0.02 2.10 -7.85
N VAL A 32 0.19 0.93 -8.46
CA VAL A 32 1.17 0.73 -9.53
C VAL A 32 0.51 0.05 -10.72
N ALA A 33 0.58 0.70 -11.88
CA ALA A 33 -0.02 0.21 -13.12
C ALA A 33 1.02 -0.19 -14.17
N ALA A 34 2.27 0.25 -14.03
CA ALA A 34 3.31 -0.04 -15.01
C ALA A 34 4.55 -0.70 -14.38
N ALA A 35 5.03 -1.78 -14.99
CA ALA A 35 6.28 -2.43 -14.60
C ALA A 35 7.52 -1.52 -14.70
N ALA A 36 7.47 -0.49 -15.54
CA ALA A 36 8.52 0.54 -15.60
C ALA A 36 8.72 1.27 -14.26
N ASN A 37 7.68 1.30 -13.41
CA ASN A 37 7.68 1.98 -12.12
C ASN A 37 7.93 1.04 -10.94
N ILE A 38 8.48 -0.16 -11.18
CA ILE A 38 8.84 -1.13 -10.14
C ILE A 38 9.83 -0.56 -9.10
N ASP A 39 10.59 0.46 -9.49
CA ASP A 39 11.49 1.18 -8.59
C ASP A 39 10.75 1.82 -7.41
N LEU A 40 9.54 2.33 -7.65
CA LEU A 40 8.68 2.92 -6.63
C LEU A 40 8.27 1.89 -5.58
N VAL A 41 7.98 0.66 -6.02
CA VAL A 41 7.71 -0.47 -5.13
C VAL A 41 8.94 -0.76 -4.26
N ARG A 42 10.13 -0.83 -4.87
CA ARG A 42 11.38 -1.06 -4.14
C ARG A 42 11.61 0.00 -3.07
N GLN A 43 11.45 1.28 -3.41
CA GLN A 43 11.64 2.39 -2.48
C GLN A 43 10.69 2.30 -1.28
N LEU A 44 9.40 1.98 -1.52
CA LEU A 44 8.42 1.88 -0.44
C LEU A 44 8.62 0.63 0.43
N VAL A 45 9.04 -0.50 -0.14
CA VAL A 45 9.41 -1.69 0.65
C VAL A 45 10.62 -1.39 1.54
N GLN A 46 11.62 -0.65 1.04
CA GLN A 46 12.77 -0.21 1.84
C GLN A 46 12.38 0.79 2.92
N ALA A 47 11.52 1.76 2.62
CA ALA A 47 10.99 2.72 3.58
C ALA A 47 10.22 2.01 4.71
N HIS A 48 9.38 1.03 4.36
CA HIS A 48 8.66 0.18 5.30
C HIS A 48 9.59 -0.56 6.25
N ALA A 49 10.64 -1.20 5.71
CA ALA A 49 11.67 -1.83 6.53
C ALA A 49 12.37 -0.83 7.47
N CYS A 50 12.67 0.37 6.98
CA CYS A 50 13.26 1.43 7.80
C CYS A 50 12.34 1.89 8.93
N TRP A 51 11.04 2.06 8.68
CA TRP A 51 10.06 2.42 9.72
C TRP A 51 9.98 1.34 10.79
N ARG A 52 9.97 0.08 10.38
CA ARG A 52 9.92 -1.05 11.31
C ARG A 52 11.15 -1.11 12.21
N MET A 53 12.35 -0.90 11.65
CA MET A 53 13.58 -0.80 12.44
C MET A 53 13.54 0.35 13.47
N LYS A 54 12.78 1.41 13.17
CA LYS A 54 12.55 2.54 14.07
C LYS A 54 11.37 2.34 15.03
N GLY A 55 10.74 1.16 15.03
CA GLY A 55 9.60 0.83 15.90
C GLY A 55 8.25 1.35 15.40
N LEU A 56 8.17 1.87 14.17
CA LEU A 56 6.93 2.32 13.56
C LEU A 56 6.33 1.20 12.70
N ALA A 57 5.25 0.60 13.17
CA ALA A 57 4.48 -0.38 12.40
C ALA A 57 3.50 0.34 11.46
N VAL A 58 3.58 0.02 10.17
CA VAL A 58 2.73 0.58 9.10
C VAL A 58 2.30 -0.59 8.23
N ASP A 59 1.04 -0.61 7.81
CA ASP A 59 0.60 -1.53 6.76
C ASP A 59 0.89 -0.92 5.40
N LEU A 60 1.72 -1.58 4.59
CA LEU A 60 1.97 -1.20 3.20
C LEU A 60 1.08 -2.04 2.29
N VAL A 61 0.07 -1.41 1.69
CA VAL A 61 -0.82 -2.04 0.72
C VAL A 61 -0.38 -1.64 -0.68
N ILE A 62 -0.17 -2.62 -1.56
CA ILE A 62 0.23 -2.44 -2.95
C ILE A 62 -0.89 -2.95 -3.85
N TRP A 63 -1.51 -2.05 -4.59
CA TRP A 63 -2.47 -2.35 -5.63
C TRP A 63 -1.77 -2.45 -6.98
N ASN A 64 -1.87 -3.61 -7.58
CA ASN A 64 -1.50 -3.83 -8.97
C ASN A 64 -2.68 -3.45 -9.86
N GLU A 65 -2.51 -2.35 -10.60
CA GLU A 65 -3.45 -1.77 -11.55
C GLU A 65 -2.96 -1.95 -13.00
N ASP A 66 -2.13 -2.96 -13.31
CA ASP A 66 -1.73 -3.20 -14.70
C ASP A 66 -2.96 -3.58 -15.54
N HIS A 67 -3.27 -2.77 -16.56
CA HIS A 67 -4.42 -2.99 -17.45
C HIS A 67 -4.02 -3.76 -18.72
N ALA A 68 -2.74 -4.10 -18.87
CA ALA A 68 -2.20 -4.76 -20.05
C ALA A 68 -2.15 -6.29 -19.83
N GLY A 69 -1.92 -7.07 -20.90
CA GLY A 69 -1.80 -8.53 -20.80
C GLY A 69 -0.61 -9.02 -19.95
N TYR A 70 0.13 -8.13 -19.28
CA TYR A 70 1.36 -8.40 -18.54
C TYR A 70 1.17 -8.35 -17.00
N ARG A 71 -0.06 -8.30 -16.50
CA ARG A 71 -0.42 -8.30 -15.06
C ARG A 71 0.35 -9.29 -14.19
N GLN A 72 0.46 -10.55 -14.63
CA GLN A 72 1.20 -11.57 -13.87
C GLN A 72 2.68 -11.20 -13.74
N GLN A 73 3.28 -10.65 -14.78
CA GLN A 73 4.68 -10.22 -14.75
C GLN A 73 4.94 -9.12 -13.73
N LEU A 74 4.03 -8.14 -13.58
CA LEU A 74 4.16 -7.12 -12.54
C LEU A 74 3.98 -7.72 -11.15
N GLN A 75 2.98 -8.59 -10.98
CA GLN A 75 2.74 -9.29 -9.72
C GLN A 75 3.96 -10.11 -9.27
N ASP A 76 4.53 -10.92 -10.16
CA ASP A 76 5.72 -11.74 -9.90
C ASP A 76 6.94 -10.89 -9.59
N GLN A 77 7.14 -9.78 -10.31
CA GLN A 77 8.24 -8.85 -10.01
C GLN A 77 8.11 -8.25 -8.62
N VAL A 78 6.91 -7.77 -8.23
CA VAL A 78 6.64 -7.23 -6.89
C VAL A 78 6.89 -8.29 -5.83
N MET A 79 6.33 -9.49 -6.01
CA MET A 79 6.50 -10.59 -5.06
C MET A 79 7.96 -11.04 -4.95
N GLY A 80 8.68 -11.10 -6.07
CA GLY A 80 10.12 -11.40 -6.09
C GLY A 80 10.95 -10.35 -5.37
N LEU A 81 10.60 -9.07 -5.50
CA LEU A 81 11.25 -7.96 -4.81
C LEU A 81 11.04 -8.03 -3.28
N ILE A 82 9.82 -8.36 -2.85
CA ILE A 82 9.49 -8.51 -1.43
C ILE A 82 10.17 -9.76 -0.85
N SER A 83 10.10 -10.89 -1.57
CA SER A 83 10.61 -12.19 -1.11
C SER A 83 12.14 -12.25 -1.06
N SER A 84 12.84 -11.50 -1.91
CA SER A 84 14.30 -11.39 -1.87
C SER A 84 14.82 -10.43 -0.79
N GLY A 85 13.94 -9.64 -0.18
CA GLY A 85 14.28 -8.67 0.84
C GLY A 85 13.85 -9.06 2.26
N ILE A 86 14.00 -8.13 3.20
CA ILE A 86 13.60 -8.27 4.61
C ILE A 86 12.07 -8.39 4.76
N GLY A 87 11.31 -8.07 3.71
CA GLY A 87 9.84 -8.08 3.67
C GLY A 87 9.19 -9.45 3.54
N ALA A 88 9.94 -10.51 3.19
CA ALA A 88 9.36 -11.84 2.91
C ALA A 88 8.53 -12.41 4.08
N SER A 89 9.01 -12.26 5.32
CA SER A 89 8.29 -12.73 6.51
C SER A 89 7.10 -11.83 6.92
N LEU A 90 6.91 -10.70 6.23
CA LEU A 90 5.93 -9.66 6.56
C LEU A 90 4.76 -9.62 5.58
N ILE A 91 4.75 -10.52 4.58
CA ILE A 91 3.64 -10.64 3.65
C ILE A 91 2.39 -11.07 4.41
N ASP A 92 1.30 -10.34 4.20
CA ASP A 92 -0.04 -10.60 4.77
C ASP A 92 -0.06 -10.74 6.30
N ARG A 93 0.78 -9.95 6.99
CA ARG A 93 0.80 -9.84 8.45
C ARG A 93 0.51 -8.41 8.90
N PRO A 94 -0.05 -8.21 10.10
CA PRO A 94 -0.18 -6.87 10.70
C PRO A 94 1.17 -6.15 10.77
N GLY A 95 1.19 -4.88 10.35
CA GLY A 95 2.39 -4.05 10.19
C GLY A 95 3.27 -4.51 9.03
N GLY A 96 2.66 -5.17 8.05
CA GLY A 96 3.33 -5.91 6.99
C GLY A 96 3.04 -5.34 5.60
N ILE A 97 3.22 -6.19 4.59
CA ILE A 97 3.06 -5.83 3.18
C ILE A 97 1.94 -6.69 2.58
N PHE A 98 0.97 -6.03 1.97
CA PHE A 98 -0.20 -6.66 1.35
C PHE A 98 -0.20 -6.32 -0.13
N VAL A 99 -0.09 -7.33 -1.00
CA VAL A 99 -0.14 -7.13 -2.45
C VAL A 99 -1.49 -7.63 -2.95
N ARG A 100 -2.26 -6.78 -3.62
CA ARG A 100 -3.60 -7.10 -4.13
C ARG A 100 -3.76 -6.68 -5.58
N GLN A 101 -4.48 -7.50 -6.35
CA GLN A 101 -4.89 -7.10 -7.69
C GLN A 101 -6.08 -6.15 -7.57
N ALA A 102 -5.97 -4.96 -8.15
CA ALA A 102 -7.00 -3.95 -7.95
C ALA A 102 -8.36 -4.39 -8.54
N GLU A 103 -8.37 -5.23 -9.57
CA GLU A 103 -9.59 -5.78 -10.19
C GLU A 103 -10.37 -6.74 -9.27
N GLN A 104 -9.68 -7.36 -8.29
CA GLN A 104 -10.32 -8.25 -7.32
C GLN A 104 -10.96 -7.48 -6.15
N ILE A 105 -10.68 -6.17 -6.06
CA ILE A 105 -11.19 -5.30 -5.01
C ILE A 105 -12.46 -4.63 -5.52
N SER A 106 -13.55 -4.78 -4.76
CA SER A 106 -14.81 -4.12 -5.09
C SER A 106 -14.64 -2.59 -5.08
N SER A 107 -15.47 -1.87 -5.83
CA SER A 107 -15.43 -0.40 -5.84
C SER A 107 -15.68 0.20 -4.45
N GLU A 108 -16.51 -0.44 -3.62
CA GLU A 108 -16.78 -0.01 -2.25
C GLU A 108 -15.55 -0.18 -1.37
N ASP A 109 -14.88 -1.34 -1.44
CA ASP A 109 -13.64 -1.58 -0.72
C ASP A 109 -12.54 -0.63 -1.18
N ARG A 110 -12.44 -0.34 -2.48
CA ARG A 110 -11.47 0.65 -2.99
C ARG A 110 -11.65 2.00 -2.31
N ILE A 111 -12.88 2.49 -2.21
CA ILE A 111 -13.20 3.77 -1.55
C ILE A 111 -12.82 3.69 -0.07
N LEU A 112 -13.13 2.58 0.61
CA LEU A 112 -12.79 2.39 2.02
C LEU A 112 -11.27 2.47 2.24
N PHE A 113 -10.49 1.69 1.48
CA PHE A 113 -9.02 1.68 1.57
C PHE A 113 -8.44 3.07 1.32
N GLN A 114 -8.88 3.76 0.27
CA GLN A 114 -8.42 5.11 -0.03
C GLN A 114 -8.80 6.10 1.08
N SER A 115 -9.95 5.93 1.72
CA SER A 115 -10.43 6.80 2.79
C SER A 115 -9.66 6.60 4.11
N VAL A 116 -9.17 5.40 4.39
CA VAL A 116 -8.42 5.08 5.62
C VAL A 116 -6.90 5.20 5.45
N ALA A 117 -6.41 5.23 4.21
CA ALA A 117 -4.99 5.39 3.91
C ALA A 117 -4.48 6.76 4.40
N ARG A 118 -3.36 6.74 5.13
CA ARG A 118 -2.66 7.96 5.59
C ARG A 118 -1.98 8.69 4.45
N ALA A 119 -1.55 7.94 3.44
CA ALA A 119 -1.02 8.46 2.20
C ALA A 119 -1.33 7.49 1.06
N ILE A 120 -1.51 8.03 -0.14
CA ILE A 120 -1.71 7.28 -1.37
C ILE A 120 -0.64 7.74 -2.34
N ILE A 121 0.23 6.81 -2.75
CA ILE A 121 1.26 7.01 -3.74
C ILE A 121 0.81 6.31 -5.01
N THR A 122 0.92 6.97 -6.15
CA THR A 122 0.56 6.40 -7.45
C THR A 122 1.67 6.62 -8.45
N ASP A 123 1.97 5.62 -9.27
CA ASP A 123 2.99 5.71 -10.30
C ASP A 123 2.65 6.70 -11.43
N SER A 124 1.38 7.10 -11.53
CA SER A 124 0.89 8.12 -12.46
C SER A 124 1.24 9.56 -12.07
N ARG A 125 1.67 9.80 -10.83
CA ARG A 125 2.00 11.15 -10.29
C ARG A 125 3.49 11.44 -10.22
N GLY A 126 4.30 10.75 -11.01
CA GLY A 126 5.74 10.93 -11.06
C GLY A 126 6.47 10.18 -9.94
N THR A 127 7.70 10.59 -9.67
CA THR A 127 8.60 9.95 -8.70
C THR A 127 8.09 10.08 -7.26
N LEU A 128 8.60 9.23 -6.36
CA LEU A 128 8.29 9.34 -4.94
C LEU A 128 8.64 10.71 -4.37
N ALA A 129 9.78 11.28 -4.78
CA ALA A 129 10.22 12.60 -4.33
C ALA A 129 9.20 13.69 -4.71
N GLU A 130 8.74 13.72 -5.95
CA GLU A 130 7.73 14.68 -6.43
C GLU A 130 6.40 14.57 -5.66
N GLN A 131 6.07 13.37 -5.18
CA GLN A 131 4.84 13.13 -4.40
C GLN A 131 5.00 13.42 -2.89
N LEU A 132 6.22 13.47 -2.39
CA LEU A 132 6.54 13.80 -1.00
C LEU A 132 6.84 15.29 -0.79
N GLU A 133 7.11 16.04 -1.86
CA GLU A 133 7.31 17.48 -1.80
C GLU A 133 6.03 18.16 -1.25
N PRO A 134 6.14 18.96 -0.17
CA PRO A 134 5.00 19.68 0.36
C PRO A 134 4.52 20.69 -0.70
N ARG A 135 3.29 20.51 -1.18
CA ARG A 135 2.59 21.58 -1.90
C ARG A 135 2.40 22.74 -0.93
N HIS A 136 3.18 23.80 -1.14
CA HIS A 136 3.05 25.10 -0.48
C HIS A 136 1.68 25.74 -0.78
#